data_AF-A0A843W922-F1
#
_entry.id   AF-A0A843W922-F1
#
_cell.length_a   1.000
_cell.length_b   1.000
_cell.length_c   1.000
_cell.angle_alpha   90.00
_cell.angle_beta   90.00
_cell.angle_gamma   90.00
#
_symmetry.space_group_name_H-M   'P 1'
#
loop_
_entity.id
_entity.type
_entity.pdbx_description
1 polymer ?
#
loop_
_entity_poly.entity_id
_entity_poly.type
_entity_poly.pdbx_seq_one_letter_code
_entity_poly.pdbx_strand_id
1 'polypeptide(L)' 'MVDPDKVDADGFELPNRALHVVAPNKKIKLSIVYPATTGRNMDEVLRVVDILQDVERRKDSAAPAYAKAASRL' A
#
# COMPACT_ATOMS: atom_id res chain seq x y z
N MET A 1 0.14 -14.17 4.03
CA MET A 1 0.41 -14.57 2.64
C MET A 1 1.89 -14.88 2.56
N VAL A 2 2.23 -16.08 2.13
CA VAL A 2 3.59 -16.62 2.20
C VAL A 2 4.25 -16.46 0.82
N ASP A 3 5.55 -16.14 0.81
CA ASP A 3 6.34 -16.01 -0.41
C ASP A 3 6.81 -17.41 -0.85
N PRO A 4 6.28 -17.96 -1.97
CA PRO A 4 6.63 -19.32 -2.39
C PRO A 4 8.10 -19.43 -2.85
N ASP A 5 8.74 -18.30 -3.16
CA ASP A 5 10.09 -18.27 -3.74
C ASP A 5 11.18 -18.05 -2.67
N LYS A 6 10.80 -17.95 -1.38
CA LYS A 6 11.72 -17.63 -0.29
C LYS A 6 11.50 -18.51 0.94
N VAL A 7 12.44 -19.42 1.15
CA VAL A 7 12.59 -20.20 2.37
C VAL A 7 13.78 -19.68 3.19
N ASP A 8 13.67 -19.70 4.51
CA ASP A 8 14.77 -19.42 5.43
C ASP A 8 15.74 -20.62 5.57
N ALA A 9 16.79 -20.46 6.36
CA ALA A 9 17.80 -21.50 6.58
C ALA A 9 17.26 -22.75 7.28
N ASP A 10 16.12 -22.61 7.97
CA ASP A 10 15.45 -23.66 8.73
C ASP A 10 14.32 -24.33 7.91
N GLY A 11 14.10 -23.88 6.67
CA GLY A 11 13.12 -24.42 5.73
C GLY A 11 11.71 -23.83 5.87
N PHE A 12 11.52 -22.77 6.66
CA PHE A 12 10.25 -22.06 6.73
C PHE A 12 10.12 -21.05 5.60
N GLU A 13 8.95 -21.03 4.99
CA GLU A 13 8.61 -20.05 3.98
C GLU A 13 8.44 -18.65 4.62
N LEU A 14 9.06 -17.64 4.03
CA LEU A 14 9.04 -16.28 4.56
C LEU A 14 7.70 -15.58 4.23
N PRO A 15 7.17 -14.76 5.15
CA PRO A 15 5.95 -14.00 4.86
C PRO A 15 6.22 -12.92 3.80
N ASN A 16 5.25 -12.72 2.90
CA ASN A 16 5.24 -11.58 2.00
C ASN A 16 5.13 -10.27 2.79
N ARG A 17 5.71 -9.21 2.25
CA ARG A 17 5.61 -7.85 2.79
C ARG A 17 4.29 -7.22 2.34
N ALA A 18 3.20 -7.60 3.00
CA ALA A 18 1.88 -7.03 2.76
C ALA A 18 1.68 -5.71 3.53
N LEU A 19 1.11 -4.71 2.85
CA LEU A 19 0.67 -3.44 3.42
C LEU A 19 -0.81 -3.26 3.08
N HIS A 20 -1.64 -3.04 4.10
CA HIS A 20 -3.05 -2.77 3.95
C HIS A 20 -3.38 -1.38 4.51
N VAL A 21 -4.00 -0.53 3.69
CA VAL A 21 -4.53 0.77 4.14
C VAL A 21 -5.98 0.57 4.54
N VAL A 22 -6.25 0.71 5.84
CA VAL A 22 -7.56 0.49 6.43
C VAL A 22 -8.21 1.84 6.73
N ALA A 23 -9.41 2.05 6.20
CA ALA A 23 -10.17 3.26 6.48
C ALA A 23 -10.89 3.19 7.85
N PRO A 24 -11.37 4.32 8.40
CA PRO A 24 -12.11 4.35 9.68
C PRO A 24 -13.36 3.46 9.69
N ASN A 25 -13.94 3.18 8.52
CA ASN A 25 -15.05 2.26 8.34
C ASN A 25 -14.65 0.77 8.37
N LYS A 26 -13.41 0.45 8.76
CA LYS A 26 -12.80 -0.89 8.82
C LYS A 26 -12.73 -1.61 7.47
N LYS A 27 -12.97 -0.91 6.36
CA LYS A 27 -12.79 -1.46 5.01
C LYS A 27 -11.35 -1.24 4.55
N ILE A 28 -10.78 -2.25 3.90
CA ILE A 28 -9.49 -2.15 3.23
C ILE A 28 -9.69 -1.33 1.96
N LYS A 29 -8.99 -0.20 1.85
CA LYS A 29 -9.03 0.68 0.67
C LYS A 29 -7.92 0.38 -0.33
N LEU A 30 -6.79 -0.14 0.15
CA LEU A 30 -5.64 -0.51 -0.65
C LEU A 30 -4.93 -1.71 -0.03
N SER A 31 -4.44 -2.60 -0.88
CA SER A 31 -3.56 -3.70 -0.50
C SER A 31 -2.36 -3.72 -1.46
N ILE A 32 -1.15 -3.57 -0.93
CA ILE A 32 0.09 -3.71 -1.70
C ILE A 32 0.83 -4.93 -1.15
N VAL A 33 1.21 -5.84 -2.03
CA VAL A 33 1.93 -7.06 -1.64
C VAL A 33 3.24 -7.10 -2.40
N TYR A 34 4.35 -7.02 -1.68
CA TYR A 34 5.69 -7.25 -2.23
C TYR A 34 6.25 -8.58 -1.75
N PRO A 35 7.12 -9.22 -2.55
CA PRO A 35 7.92 -10.37 -2.12
C PRO A 35 8.79 -10.04 -0.90
N ALA A 36 9.22 -11.05 -0.15
CA ALA A 36 10.07 -10.89 1.03
C ALA A 36 11.41 -10.21 0.70
N THR A 37 11.89 -10.36 -0.53
CA THR A 37 13.16 -9.80 -1.04
C THR A 37 13.11 -8.33 -1.41
N THR A 38 11.92 -7.79 -1.70
CA THR A 38 11.79 -6.46 -2.29
C THR A 38 11.39 -5.44 -1.24
N GLY A 39 12.13 -4.34 -1.13
CA GLY A 39 11.78 -3.21 -0.27
C GLY A 39 10.51 -2.49 -0.75
N ARG A 40 9.77 -1.89 0.18
CA ARG A 40 8.59 -1.08 -0.15
C ARG A 40 9.02 0.32 -0.59
N ASN A 41 8.40 0.86 -1.62
CA ASN A 41 8.53 2.28 -1.95
C ASN A 41 7.60 3.09 -1.04
N MET A 42 8.17 3.73 0.00
CA MET A 42 7.39 4.50 0.98
C MET A 42 6.86 5.82 0.42
N ASP A 43 7.52 6.41 -0.57
CA ASP A 43 7.04 7.64 -1.22
C ASP A 43 5.72 7.37 -1.95
N GLU A 44 5.61 6.20 -2.58
CA GLU A 44 4.38 5.76 -3.24
C GLU A 44 3.26 5.46 -2.23
N VAL A 45 3.60 4.86 -1.09
CA VAL A 45 2.63 4.63 -0.02
C VAL A 45 2.05 5.95 0.50
N LEU A 46 2.90 6.95 0.76
CA LEU A 46 2.46 8.28 1.19
C LEU A 46 1.59 8.96 0.13
N ARG A 47 2.02 8.93 -1.14
CA ARG A 47 1.24 9.48 -2.26
C ARG A 47 -0.16 8.88 -2.34
N VAL A 48 -0.27 7.55 -2.24
CA VAL A 48 -1.57 6.88 -2.34
C VAL A 48 -2.44 7.17 -1.12
N VAL A 49 -1.86 7.24 0.09
CA VAL A 49 -2.60 7.64 1.30
C VAL A 49 -3.16 9.06 1.16
N ASP A 50 -2.36 10.01 0.67
CA ASP A 50 -2.81 11.39 0.46
C ASP A 50 -3.94 11.47 -0.56
N ILE A 51 -3.85 10.72 -1.67
CA ILE A 51 -4.90 10.64 -2.67
C ILE A 51 -6.18 10.01 -2.09
N LEU A 52 -6.06 8.92 -1.33
CA LEU A 52 -7.20 8.26 -0.70
C LEU A 52 -7.93 9.19 0.28
N GLN A 53 -7.17 9.98 1.06
CA GLN A 53 -7.75 11.00 1.94
C GLN A 53 -8.39 12.14 1.14
N ASP A 54 -7.80 12.57 0.03
CA ASP A 54 -8.32 13.65 -0.80
C ASP A 54 -9.62 13.26 -1.54
N VAL A 55 -9.68 12.03 -2.05
CA VAL A 55 -10.89 11.41 -2.62
C VAL A 55 -12.03 11.37 -1.60
N GLU A 56 -11.74 10.93 -0.37
CA GLU A 56 -12.75 10.87 0.69
C GLU A 56 -13.25 12.28 1.08
N ARG A 57 -12.37 13.29 1.10
CA ARG A 57 -12.76 14.70 1.34
C ARG A 57 -13.63 15.27 0.23
N ARG A 58 -13.27 15.06 -1.03
CA ARG A 58 -14.02 15.58 -2.18
C ARG A 58 -15.34 14.85 -2.42
N LYS A 59 -15.53 13.66 -1.81
CA LYS A 59 -16.62 12.71 -2.13
C LYS A 59 -16.69 12.39 -3.62
N ASP A 60 -15.55 12.50 -4.30
CA ASP A 60 -15.42 12.31 -5.73
C ASP A 60 -14.50 11.12 -5.96
N SER A 61 -15.03 10.10 -6.64
CA SER A 61 -14.35 8.83 -6.89
C SER A 61 -13.26 8.92 -7.95
N ALA A 62 -13.14 10.04 -8.66
CA ALA A 62 -12.17 10.23 -9.73
C ALA A 62 -10.90 10.96 -9.23
N ALA A 63 -9.96 10.23 -8.62
CA ALA A 63 -8.58 10.72 -8.57
C ALA A 63 -7.89 10.43 -9.91
N PRO A 64 -7.27 11.42 -10.58
CA PRO A 64 -6.50 11.14 -11.78
C PRO A 64 -5.35 10.16 -11.46
N ALA A 65 -5.07 9.25 -12.40
CA ALA A 65 -4.06 8.18 -12.24
C ALA A 65 -2.67 8.70 -11.80
N TYR A 66 -2.38 9.98 -12.06
CA TYR A 66 -1.18 10.72 -11.68
C TYR A 66 -1.51 12.04 -10.96
N ALA A 67 -2.47 12.03 -10.03
CA ALA A 67 -2.63 13.17 -9.12
C ALA A 67 -1.33 13.37 -8.33
N LYS A 68 -0.64 14.49 -8.56
CA LYS A 68 0.47 14.92 -7.70
C LYS A 68 -0.15 15.19 -6.33
N ALA A 69 0.36 14.55 -5.27
CA ALA A 69 -0.05 14.87 -3.90
C ALA A 69 0.02 16.40 -3.77
N ALA A 70 -1.11 17.03 -3.43
CA ALA A 70 -1.18 18.48 -3.32
C ALA A 70 -0.08 18.89 -2.35
N SER A 71 0.93 19.61 -2.84
CA SER A 71 2.14 19.93 -2.11
C SER A 71 1.76 20.66 -0.82
N ARG A 72 1.80 19.94 0.29
CA ARG A 72 1.84 20.53 1.63
C ARG A 72 3.29 20.49 2.07
N LEU A 73 4.05 21.46 1.56
CA LEU A 73 5.20 22.03 2.25
C LEU A 73 4.66 23.14 3.16
#